data_AF-A0A417QVM0-F1
#
_entry.id   AF-A0A417QVM0-F1
#
_cell.length_a   1.000
_cell.length_b   1.000
_cell.length_c   1.000
_cell.angle_alpha   90.00
_cell.angle_beta   90.00
_cell.angle_gamma   90.00
#
_symmetry.space_group_name_H-M   'P 1'
#
loop_
_entity.id
_entity.type
_entity.pdbx_description
1 polymer ?
#
loop_
_entity_poly.entity_id
_entity_poly.type
_entity_poly.pdbx_seq_one_letter_code
_entity_poly.pdbx_strand_id
1 'polypeptide(L)'
;MLPDPESSDKDVLCSLSALLDDTETLDTFFEKVHDGQTNAVNRWHQYLSHLARSINLLHLIYDKDFILGGYLAPYLQEKDLSYIHEEIRRMTPFPESQDFLHISKMPKHNITIGAALPYIKEFLGIK
;
A
#
# COMPACT_ATOMS: atom_id res chain seq x y z
N MET A 1 -26.16 18.69 19.46
CA MET A 1 -26.10 17.30 18.95
C MET A 1 -24.63 17.04 18.68
N LEU A 2 -23.93 16.43 19.65
CA LEU A 2 -22.56 16.00 19.47
C LEU A 2 -22.59 14.80 18.51
N PRO A 3 -21.66 14.70 17.55
CA PRO A 3 -21.59 13.51 16.70
C PRO A 3 -21.27 12.28 17.56
N ASP A 4 -21.93 11.17 17.26
CA ASP A 4 -21.72 9.88 17.91
C ASP A 4 -20.24 9.44 17.80
N PRO A 5 -19.62 8.96 18.90
CA PRO A 5 -18.23 8.51 18.91
C PRO A 5 -17.97 7.18 18.18
N GLU A 6 -18.98 6.61 17.50
CA GLU A 6 -18.90 5.34 16.78
C GLU A 6 -18.96 5.48 15.24
N SER A 7 -18.67 6.67 14.70
CA SER A 7 -18.26 6.80 13.29
C SER A 7 -16.79 6.39 13.14
N SER A 8 -16.49 5.14 13.51
CA SER A 8 -15.14 4.57 13.50
C SER A 8 -14.53 4.65 12.10
N ASP A 9 -13.29 5.13 12.02
CA ASP A 9 -12.42 5.31 10.83
C ASP A 9 -12.32 4.07 9.92
N LYS A 10 -13.42 3.68 9.26
CA LYS A 10 -13.47 2.59 8.27
C LYS A 10 -13.48 3.12 6.82
N ASP A 11 -13.55 4.44 6.63
CA ASP A 11 -13.61 5.09 5.31
C ASP A 11 -12.24 5.33 4.65
N VAL A 12 -11.16 4.80 5.21
CA VAL A 12 -9.87 4.82 4.54
C VAL A 12 -9.80 3.59 3.62
N LEU A 13 -10.18 3.76 2.36
CA LEU A 13 -10.23 2.70 1.33
C LEU A 13 -8.91 1.91 1.16
N CYS A 14 -7.79 2.40 1.71
CA CYS A 14 -6.47 1.77 1.67
C CYS A 14 -5.91 1.42 3.07
N SER A 15 -6.71 1.41 4.13
CA SER A 15 -6.26 0.97 5.46
C SER A 15 -6.32 -0.54 5.62
N LEU A 16 -5.52 -1.04 6.58
CA LEU A 16 -5.60 -2.44 7.01
C LEU A 16 -6.97 -2.78 7.63
N SER A 17 -7.61 -1.82 8.29
CA SER A 17 -8.96 -1.97 8.86
C SER A 17 -10.06 -2.08 7.81
N ALA A 18 -9.82 -1.61 6.57
CA ALA A 18 -10.72 -1.80 5.44
C ALA A 18 -10.50 -3.16 4.75
N LEU A 19 -9.33 -3.78 4.93
CA LEU A 19 -8.97 -5.06 4.32
C LEU A 19 -9.40 -6.27 5.17
N LEU A 20 -9.24 -6.16 6.48
CA LEU A 20 -9.47 -7.26 7.44
C LEU A 20 -10.85 -7.17 8.10
N ASP A 21 -11.47 -8.33 8.33
CA ASP A 21 -12.61 -8.40 9.24
C ASP A 21 -12.14 -8.27 10.70
N ASP A 22 -13.04 -7.88 11.61
CA ASP A 22 -12.69 -7.56 13.02
C ASP A 22 -12.06 -8.73 13.80
N THR A 23 -12.04 -9.94 13.24
CA THR A 23 -11.43 -11.15 13.83
C THR A 23 -10.26 -11.73 13.05
N GLU A 24 -9.87 -11.12 11.92
CA GLU A 24 -8.80 -11.61 11.05
C GLU A 24 -7.46 -10.90 11.30
N THR A 25 -6.36 -11.64 11.15
CA THR A 25 -5.00 -11.08 11.12
C THR A 25 -4.50 -11.00 9.68
N LEU A 26 -3.47 -10.19 9.41
CA LEU A 26 -2.85 -10.13 8.08
C LEU A 26 -2.39 -11.49 7.58
N ASP A 27 -1.68 -12.26 8.41
CA ASP A 27 -1.16 -13.57 8.03
C ASP A 27 -2.31 -14.51 7.63
N THR A 28 -3.36 -14.61 8.46
CA THR A 28 -4.51 -15.49 8.20
C THR A 28 -5.32 -15.05 6.98
N PHE A 29 -5.41 -13.74 6.71
CA PHE A 29 -6.06 -13.24 5.50
C PHE A 29 -5.27 -13.63 4.24
N PHE A 30 -3.96 -13.42 4.21
CA PHE A 30 -3.15 -13.72 3.04
C PHE A 30 -2.99 -15.23 2.79
N GLU A 31 -3.07 -16.07 3.82
CA GLU A 31 -3.25 -17.52 3.66
C GLU A 31 -4.52 -17.83 2.86
N LYS A 32 -5.66 -17.21 3.20
CA LYS A 32 -6.92 -17.38 2.45
C LYS A 32 -6.85 -16.86 1.01
N VAL A 33 -6.12 -15.76 0.78
CA VAL A 33 -5.85 -15.25 -0.57
C VAL A 33 -5.02 -16.25 -1.37
N HIS A 34 -4.01 -16.86 -0.75
CA HIS A 34 -3.16 -17.87 -1.38
C HIS A 34 -3.92 -19.17 -1.70
N ASP A 35 -4.80 -19.59 -0.80
CA ASP A 35 -5.71 -20.74 -0.99
C ASP A 35 -6.80 -20.48 -2.05
N GLY A 36 -6.87 -19.25 -2.59
CA GLY A 36 -7.80 -18.90 -3.65
C GLY A 36 -9.25 -18.74 -3.16
N GLN A 37 -9.47 -18.45 -1.87
CA GLN A 37 -10.80 -18.22 -1.35
C GLN A 37 -11.43 -16.98 -2.01
N THR A 38 -12.53 -17.20 -2.74
CA THR A 38 -13.16 -16.16 -3.58
C THR A 38 -13.44 -14.85 -2.84
N ASN A 39 -13.90 -14.91 -1.58
CA ASN A 39 -14.15 -13.72 -0.78
C ASN A 39 -12.85 -12.93 -0.49
N ALA A 40 -11.81 -13.61 -0.01
CA ALA A 40 -10.53 -12.97 0.32
C ALA A 40 -9.85 -12.39 -0.93
N VAL A 41 -9.86 -13.13 -2.04
CA VAL A 41 -9.32 -12.67 -3.34
C VAL A 41 -10.07 -11.43 -3.83
N ASN A 42 -11.40 -11.41 -3.74
CA ASN A 42 -12.20 -10.25 -4.13
C ASN A 42 -11.90 -9.03 -3.25
N ARG A 43 -11.81 -9.20 -1.93
CA ARG A 43 -11.40 -8.12 -1.01
C ARG A 43 -10.01 -7.59 -1.35
N TRP A 44 -9.07 -8.47 -1.66
CA TRP A 44 -7.73 -8.09 -2.07
C TRP A 44 -7.71 -7.29 -3.38
N HIS A 45 -8.41 -7.74 -4.42
CA HIS A 45 -8.51 -7.01 -5.68
C HIS A 45 -9.20 -5.64 -5.52
N GLN A 46 -10.22 -5.56 -4.69
CA GLN A 46 -10.89 -4.30 -4.38
C GLN A 46 -9.94 -3.32 -3.69
N TYR A 47 -9.17 -3.80 -2.71
CA TYR A 47 -8.12 -3.03 -2.05
C TYR A 47 -7.07 -2.52 -3.05
N LEU A 48 -6.57 -3.39 -3.94
CA LEU A 48 -5.59 -3.01 -4.96
C LEU A 48 -6.15 -1.97 -5.95
N SER A 49 -7.43 -2.05 -6.31
CA SER A 49 -8.08 -1.06 -7.19
C SER A 49 -8.17 0.32 -6.51
N HIS A 50 -8.56 0.37 -5.23
CA HIS A 50 -8.55 1.61 -4.46
C HIS A 50 -7.15 2.19 -4.29
N LEU A 51 -6.16 1.32 -4.07
CA LEU A 51 -4.75 1.71 -3.99
C LEU A 51 -4.26 2.29 -5.32
N ALA A 52 -4.57 1.63 -6.45
CA ALA A 52 -4.24 2.10 -7.80
C ALA A 52 -4.81 3.49 -8.07
N ARG A 53 -6.07 3.74 -7.71
CA ARG A 53 -6.69 5.06 -7.85
C ARG A 53 -5.97 6.13 -7.02
N SER A 54 -5.60 5.79 -5.80
CA SER A 54 -4.91 6.72 -4.89
C SER A 54 -3.50 7.05 -5.40
N ILE A 55 -2.77 6.05 -5.89
CA ILE A 55 -1.44 6.21 -6.50
C ILE A 55 -1.54 7.05 -7.77
N ASN A 56 -2.51 6.79 -8.66
CA ASN A 56 -2.72 7.59 -9.86
C ASN A 56 -2.91 9.08 -9.53
N LEU A 57 -3.75 9.38 -8.52
CA LEU A 57 -3.95 10.77 -8.07
C LEU A 57 -2.66 11.41 -7.57
N LEU A 58 -1.87 10.70 -6.77
CA LEU A 58 -0.59 11.21 -6.28
C LEU A 58 0.43 11.38 -7.41
N HIS A 59 0.47 10.44 -8.36
CA HIS A 59 1.37 10.52 -9.50
C HIS A 59 1.06 11.73 -10.39
N LEU A 60 -0.22 12.00 -10.66
CA LEU A 60 -0.65 13.20 -11.41
C LEU A 60 -0.25 14.52 -10.73
N ILE A 61 -0.11 14.54 -9.41
CA ILE A 61 0.25 15.75 -8.64
C ILE A 61 1.78 15.91 -8.53
N TYR A 62 2.50 14.81 -8.29
CA TYR A 62 3.91 14.84 -7.89
C TYR A 62 4.89 14.44 -8.98
N ASP A 63 4.49 13.67 -10.00
CA ASP A 63 5.34 13.16 -11.08
C ASP A 63 6.64 12.50 -10.55
N LYS A 64 6.45 11.47 -9.72
CA LYS A 64 7.53 10.74 -9.03
C LYS A 64 7.27 9.23 -8.97
N ASP A 65 8.35 8.51 -8.72
CA ASP A 65 8.33 7.11 -8.32
C ASP A 65 7.83 6.97 -6.88
N PHE A 66 7.01 5.96 -6.63
CA PHE A 66 6.41 5.62 -5.35
C PHE A 66 6.94 4.28 -4.84
N ILE A 67 7.20 4.20 -3.54
CA ILE A 67 7.60 2.96 -2.88
C ILE A 67 6.53 2.54 -1.89
N LEU A 68 5.93 1.37 -2.10
CA LEU A 68 5.00 0.74 -1.17
C LEU A 68 5.77 0.07 -0.04
N GLY A 69 5.61 0.60 1.17
CA GLY A 69 6.23 0.11 2.39
C GLY A 69 5.21 -0.30 3.45
N GLY A 70 5.72 -0.58 4.65
CA GLY A 70 4.89 -0.92 5.81
C GLY A 70 4.53 -2.41 5.87
N TYR A 71 3.56 -2.73 6.74
CA TYR A 71 3.22 -4.12 7.08
C TYR A 71 2.66 -4.94 5.91
N LEU A 72 2.20 -4.29 4.83
CA LEU A 72 1.69 -4.93 3.61
C LEU A 72 2.80 -5.31 2.62
N ALA A 73 3.96 -4.65 2.67
CA ALA A 73 5.04 -4.88 1.71
C ALA A 73 5.49 -6.36 1.60
N PRO A 74 5.56 -7.16 2.68
CA PRO A 74 5.93 -8.58 2.59
C PRO A 74 4.89 -9.47 1.87
N TYR A 75 3.64 -9.01 1.76
CA TYR A 75 2.54 -9.77 1.17
C TYR A 75 2.29 -9.41 -0.29
N LEU A 76 2.77 -8.24 -0.73
CA LEU A 76 2.69 -7.80 -2.13
C LEU A 76 3.63 -8.63 -3.00
N GLN A 77 3.08 -9.14 -4.09
CA GLN A 77 3.81 -9.88 -5.13
C GLN A 77 3.94 -9.02 -6.39
N GLU A 78 4.87 -9.39 -7.28
CA GLU A 78 5.09 -8.70 -8.56
C GLU A 78 3.82 -8.64 -9.43
N LYS A 79 2.96 -9.67 -9.34
CA LYS A 79 1.66 -9.71 -10.02
C LYS A 79 0.70 -8.63 -9.51
N ASP A 80 0.78 -8.28 -8.22
CA ASP A 80 -0.08 -7.26 -7.62
C ASP A 80 0.37 -5.87 -8.09
N LEU A 81 1.69 -5.64 -8.20
CA LEU A 81 2.23 -4.43 -8.83
C LEU A 81 1.82 -4.32 -10.29
N SER A 82 1.91 -5.42 -11.03
CA SER A 82 1.49 -5.48 -12.44
C SER A 82 0.02 -5.11 -12.60
N TYR A 83 -0.84 -5.63 -11.71
CA TYR A 83 -2.26 -5.29 -11.65
C TYR A 83 -2.49 -3.81 -11.36
N ILE A 84 -1.82 -3.24 -10.35
CA ILE A 84 -1.93 -1.82 -10.03
C ILE A 84 -1.51 -0.96 -11.23
N HIS A 85 -0.38 -1.27 -11.87
CA HIS A 85 0.08 -0.56 -13.05
C HIS A 85 -0.91 -0.63 -14.21
N GLU A 86 -1.54 -1.78 -14.43
CA GLU A 86 -2.56 -1.92 -15.47
C GLU A 86 -3.80 -1.08 -15.16
N GLU A 87 -4.27 -1.10 -13.92
CA GLU A 87 -5.41 -0.29 -13.49
C GLU A 87 -5.11 1.21 -13.63
N ILE A 88 -3.90 1.66 -13.26
CA ILE A 88 -3.47 3.04 -13.45
C ILE A 88 -3.48 3.40 -14.93
N ARG A 89 -2.89 2.58 -15.80
CA ARG A 89 -2.89 2.78 -17.26
C ARG A 89 -4.30 2.87 -17.86
N ARG A 90 -5.27 2.14 -17.31
CA ARG A 90 -6.68 2.22 -17.74
C ARG A 90 -7.35 3.53 -17.29
N MET A 91 -6.91 4.11 -16.17
CA MET A 91 -7.46 5.36 -15.64
C MET A 91 -6.80 6.61 -16.22
N THR A 92 -5.52 6.54 -16.60
CA THR A 92 -4.80 7.69 -17.16
C THR A 92 -4.96 7.77 -18.67
N PRO A 93 -5.31 8.95 -19.23
CA PRO A 93 -5.30 9.17 -20.67
C PRO A 93 -3.88 9.29 -21.25
N PHE A 94 -2.85 9.35 -20.40
CA PHE A 94 -1.45 9.45 -20.80
C PHE A 94 -0.74 8.11 -20.52
N PRO A 95 -0.36 7.34 -21.56
CA PRO A 95 0.33 6.09 -21.34
C PRO A 95 1.75 6.36 -20.81
N GLU A 96 1.99 6.04 -19.55
CA GLU A 96 3.33 5.98 -18.99
C GLU A 96 4.01 4.68 -19.39
N SER A 97 5.20 4.81 -19.97
CA SER A 97 6.00 3.68 -20.46
C SER A 97 6.87 3.03 -19.38
N GLN A 98 6.94 3.61 -18.18
CA GLN A 98 7.86 3.18 -17.13
C GLN A 98 7.10 2.86 -15.84
N ASP A 99 7.46 1.72 -15.24
CA ASP A 99 6.94 1.32 -13.94
C ASP A 99 7.53 2.21 -12.85
N PHE A 100 6.70 3.06 -12.27
CA PHE A 100 7.06 4.03 -11.23
C PHE A 100 6.72 3.55 -9.81
N LEU A 101 6.18 2.34 -9.65
CA LEU A 101 5.76 1.78 -8.36
C LEU A 101 6.67 0.61 -7.97
N HIS A 102 7.19 0.65 -6.74
CA HIS A 102 8.12 -0.36 -6.25
C HIS A 102 7.73 -0.88 -4.87
N ILE A 103 8.02 -2.15 -4.57
CA ILE A 103 7.89 -2.69 -3.22
C ILE A 103 9.16 -2.39 -2.42
N SER A 104 8.99 -1.91 -1.19
CA SER A 104 10.10 -1.71 -0.26
C SER A 104 10.81 -3.03 0.03
N LYS A 105 12.14 -3.05 -0.13
CA LYS A 105 13.00 -4.19 0.25
C LYS A 105 13.41 -4.16 1.74
N MET A 106 12.91 -3.21 2.53
CA MET A 106 13.35 -3.03 3.91
C MET A 106 12.61 -3.95 4.89
N PRO A 107 13.31 -4.53 5.88
CA PRO A 107 12.71 -5.38 6.90
C PRO A 107 11.81 -4.58 7.87
N LYS A 108 11.08 -5.30 8.73
CA LYS A 108 10.05 -4.78 9.69
C LYS A 108 10.47 -3.58 10.56
N HIS A 109 11.75 -3.23 10.65
CA HIS A 109 12.29 -2.12 11.46
C HIS A 109 12.55 -0.81 10.68
N ASN A 110 11.88 -0.59 9.55
CA ASN A 110 12.16 0.56 8.67
C ASN A 110 11.98 1.93 9.36
N ILE A 111 11.03 2.07 10.28
CA ILE A 111 10.80 3.30 11.07
C ILE A 111 12.03 3.59 11.94
N THR A 112 12.55 2.58 12.64
CA THR A 112 13.71 2.72 13.54
C THR A 112 14.99 3.04 12.77
N ILE A 113 15.21 2.39 11.63
CA ILE A 113 16.37 2.65 10.77
C ILE A 113 16.29 4.06 10.15
N GLY A 114 15.11 4.44 9.65
CA GLY A 114 14.87 5.76 9.09
C GLY A 114 15.06 6.87 10.12
N ALA A 115 14.59 6.67 11.35
CA ALA A 115 14.77 7.60 12.46
C ALA A 115 16.24 7.72 12.91
N ALA A 116 17.04 6.66 12.77
CA ALA A 116 18.47 6.67 13.05
C ALA A 116 19.30 7.36 11.95
N LEU A 117 18.80 7.41 10.71
CA LEU A 117 19.54 7.90 9.56
C LEU A 117 20.01 9.37 9.68
N PRO A 118 19.20 10.33 10.17
CA PRO A 118 19.66 11.69 10.44
C PRO A 118 20.84 11.73 11.40
N TYR A 119 20.81 10.93 12.48
CA TYR A 119 21.89 10.85 13.46
C TYR A 119 23.18 10.27 12.88
N ILE A 120 23.08 9.28 11.99
CA ILE A 120 24.23 8.71 11.29
C ILE A 120 24.80 9.72 10.28
N LYS A 121 23.96 10.44 9.54
CA LYS A 121 24.40 11.50 8.62
C LYS A 121 25.12 12.62 9.36
N GLU A 122 24.60 13.02 10.51
CA GLU A 122 25.22 14.03 11.39
C GLU A 122 26.56 13.53 11.93
N PHE A 123 26.62 12.28 12.42
CA PHE A 123 27.85 11.67 12.91
C PHE A 123 28.94 11.54 11.83
N LEU A 124 28.55 11.19 10.60
CA LEU A 124 29.47 11.06 9.46
C LEU A 124 29.80 12.39 8.78
N GLY A 125 29.16 13.50 9.19
CA GLY A 125 29.36 14.83 8.59
C GLY A 125 28.90 14.95 7.14
N ILE A 126 28.03 14.05 6.69
CA ILE A 126 27.50 14.03 5.32
C ILE A 126 26.28 14.95 5.30
N LYS A 127 26.46 16.17 4.80
CA LYS A 127 25.37 17.13 4.54
C LYS A 127 24.55 16.74 3.32
#